data_AF-A0A067HAJ2-F1
#
_entry.id   AF-A0A067HAJ2-F1
#
_cell.length_a   1.000
_cell.length_b   1.000
_cell.length_c   1.000
_cell.angle_alpha   90.00
_cell.angle_beta   90.00
_cell.angle_gamma   90.00
#
_symmetry.space_group_name_H-M   'P 1'
#
loop_
_entity.id
_entity.type
_entity.pdbx_description
1 polymer ?
#
loop_
_entity_poly.entity_id
_entity_poly.type
_entity_poly.pdbx_seq_one_letter_code
_entity_poly.pdbx_strand_id
1 'polypeptide(L)' 'VGLLNVDGYYNSLLSFIDKAVDEGFIAPAARYIIVSAQTAHELICKLEEYVPKHSGVASNLSWEMEQQLGYTNKSDIAR' A
#
# COMPACT_ATOMS: atom_id res chain seq x y z
N VAL A 1 0.46 -6.48 -5.26
CA VAL A 1 0.20 -7.62 -4.35
C VAL A 1 -0.92 -8.47 -4.96
N GLY A 2 -0.78 -9.80 -5.00
CA GLY A 2 -1.81 -10.70 -5.53
C GLY A 2 -2.69 -11.30 -4.43
N LEU A 3 -4.00 -11.39 -4.66
CA LEU A 3 -4.98 -11.95 -3.73
C LEU A 3 -5.89 -12.97 -4.45
N LEU A 4 -5.73 -14.25 -4.11
CA LEU A 4 -6.57 -15.32 -4.67
C LEU A 4 -7.91 -15.38 -3.91
N ASN A 5 -8.98 -14.91 -4.56
CA ASN A 5 -10.30 -14.76 -3.97
C ASN A 5 -11.24 -15.91 -4.38
N VAL A 6 -10.95 -17.12 -3.88
CA VAL A 6 -11.78 -18.31 -4.11
C VAL A 6 -13.15 -18.12 -3.46
N ASP A 7 -14.22 -18.32 -4.24
CA ASP A 7 -15.62 -18.23 -3.81
C ASP A 7 -15.97 -16.97 -3.01
N GLY A 8 -15.26 -15.87 -3.28
CA GLY A 8 -15.50 -14.58 -2.62
C GLY A 8 -15.04 -14.51 -1.16
N TYR A 9 -14.16 -15.40 -0.71
CA TYR A 9 -13.64 -15.41 0.67
C TYR A 9 -13.14 -14.04 1.15
N TYR A 10 -12.50 -13.27 0.27
CA TYR A 10 -11.96 -11.94 0.57
C TYR A 10 -12.88 -10.77 0.18
N ASN A 11 -14.14 -11.01 -0.19
CA ASN A 11 -15.06 -9.93 -0.59
C ASN A 11 -15.24 -8.87 0.49
N SER A 12 -15.33 -9.27 1.76
CA SER A 12 -15.43 -8.35 2.90
C SER A 12 -14.19 -7.48 3.03
N LEU A 13 -12.99 -8.04 2.82
CA LEU A 13 -11.74 -7.29 2.84
C LEU A 13 -11.69 -6.29 1.68
N LEU A 14 -12.03 -6.72 0.46
CA LEU A 14 -12.05 -5.85 -0.71
C LEU A 14 -13.04 -4.69 -0.52
N SER A 15 -14.23 -4.98 0.00
CA SER A 15 -15.26 -3.97 0.30
C SER A 15 -14.81 -2.99 1.38
N PHE A 16 -14.08 -3.45 2.39
CA PHE A 16 -13.49 -2.59 3.41
C PHE A 16 -12.46 -1.62 2.81
N ILE A 17 -11.61 -2.10 1.90
CA ILE A 17 -10.64 -1.25 1.18
C ILE A 17 -11.37 -0.26 0.27
N ASP A 18 -12.42 -0.68 -0.44
CA ASP A 18 -13.25 0.22 -1.26
C ASP A 18 -13.83 1.35 -0.41
N LYS A 19 -14.39 1.02 0.76
CA LYS A 19 -14.89 2.02 1.71
C LYS A 19 -13.80 2.98 2.20
N ALA A 20 -12.61 2.48 2.50
CA ALA A 20 -11.49 3.34 2.91
C ALA A 20 -11.01 4.29 1.79
N VAL A 21 -11.19 3.90 0.52
CA VAL A 21 -10.98 4.80 -0.63
C VAL A 21 -12.08 5.85 -0.68
N ASP A 22 -13.34 5.47 -0.54
CA ASP A 22 -14.49 6.39 -0.54
C ASP A 22 -14.42 7.42 0.58
N GLU A 23 -13.94 7.01 1.76
CA GLU A 23 -13.72 7.89 2.92
C GLU A 23 -12.44 8.74 2.81
N GLY A 24 -11.63 8.53 1.76
CA GLY A 24 -10.42 9.31 1.49
C GLY A 24 -9.19 8.90 2.32
N PHE A 25 -9.25 7.81 3.09
CA PHE A 25 -8.10 7.26 3.80
C PHE A 25 -7.08 6.62 2.86
N ILE A 26 -7.53 6.12 1.70
CA ILE A 26 -6.68 5.52 0.67
C ILE A 26 -6.83 6.32 -0.61
N ALA A 27 -5.71 6.75 -1.21
CA ALA A 27 -5.72 7.40 -2.51
C ALA A 27 -6.35 6.47 -3.58
N PRO A 28 -7.22 6.97 -4.47
CA PRO A 28 -7.87 6.12 -5.48
C PRO A 28 -6.89 5.31 -6.35
N ALA A 29 -5.71 5.86 -6.63
CA ALA A 29 -4.65 5.15 -7.35
C ALA A 29 -4.06 3.97 -6.55
N ALA A 30 -3.98 4.09 -5.22
CA ALA A 30 -3.46 3.05 -4.34
C ALA A 30 -4.40 1.85 -4.22
N ARG A 31 -5.69 1.99 -4.55
CA ARG A 31 -6.66 0.88 -4.58
C ARG A 31 -6.22 -0.29 -5.48
N TYR A 32 -5.48 0.02 -6.54
CA TYR A 32 -5.02 -0.96 -7.52
C TYR A 32 -3.79 -1.75 -7.05
N ILE A 33 -3.25 -1.47 -5.85
CA ILE A 33 -2.11 -2.23 -5.30
C ILE A 33 -2.45 -3.71 -5.06
N ILE A 34 -3.73 -4.01 -4.80
CA ILE A 34 -4.26 -5.37 -4.67
C ILE A 34 -4.86 -5.78 -6.01
N VAL A 35 -4.26 -6.80 -6.61
CA VAL A 35 -4.80 -7.51 -7.78
C VAL A 35 -5.48 -8.77 -7.29
N SER A 36 -6.78 -8.91 -7.54
CA SER A 36 -7.54 -10.10 -7.16
C SER A 36 -8.08 -10.88 -8.35
N ALA A 37 -8.17 -12.19 -8.19
CA ALA A 37 -8.71 -13.14 -9.18
C ALA A 37 -9.30 -14.36 -8.47
N GLN A 38 -10.20 -15.09 -9.14
CA GLN A 38 -10.84 -16.28 -8.54
C GLN A 38 -9.99 -17.54 -8.68
N THR A 39 -9.11 -17.58 -9.69
CA THR A 39 -8.24 -18.73 -9.95
C THR A 39 -6.77 -18.31 -9.91
N ALA A 40 -5.90 -19.27 -9.57
CA ALA A 40 -4.45 -19.02 -9.54
C ALA A 40 -3.91 -18.62 -10.91
N HIS A 41 -4.38 -19.27 -11.98
CA HIS A 41 -3.98 -18.95 -13.35
C HIS A 41 -4.32 -17.49 -13.70
N GLU A 42 -5.58 -17.08 -13.49
CA GLU A 42 -6.01 -15.71 -13.73
C GLU A 42 -5.23 -14.69 -12.89
N LEU A 43 -4.91 -15.04 -11.63
CA LEU A 43 -4.14 -14.17 -10.75
C LEU A 43 -2.73 -13.92 -11.31
N ILE A 44 -2.06 -14.98 -11.78
CA ILE A 44 -0.71 -14.87 -12.35
C ILE A 44 -0.73 -14.02 -13.62
N CYS A 45 -1.65 -14.28 -14.55
CA CYS A 45 -1.76 -13.47 -15.78
C CYS A 45 -1.96 -11.98 -15.46
N LYS A 46 -2.86 -11.66 -14.52
CA LYS A 46 -3.10 -10.26 -14.11
C LYS A 46 -1.90 -9.62 -13.42
N LEU A 47 -1.09 -10.40 -12.71
CA LEU A 47 0.13 -9.90 -12.07
C LEU A 47 1.24 -9.65 -13.08
N GLU A 48 1.36 -10.47 -14.12
CA GLU A 48 2.31 -10.26 -15.22
C GLU A 48 1.99 -8.99 -16.02
N GLU A 49 0.70 -8.69 -16.20
CA GLU A 49 0.23 -7.47 -16.87
C GLU A 49 0.22 -6.23 -15.97
N TYR A 50 0.47 -6.38 -14.66
CA TYR A 50 0.32 -5.30 -13.70
C TYR A 50 1.37 -4.21 -13.90
N VAL A 51 0.90 -3.00 -14.23
CA VAL A 51 1.71 -1.77 -14.18
C VAL A 51 1.22 -0.94 -13.00
N PRO A 52 2.10 -0.61 -12.03
CA PRO A 52 1.65 0.17 -10.90
C PRO A 52 1.29 1.60 -11.32
N LYS A 53 0.11 2.06 -10.88
CA LYS A 53 -0.50 3.33 -11.30
C LYS A 53 -0.03 4.52 -10.45
N HIS A 54 1.25 4.53 -10.03
CA HIS A 54 1.74 5.52 -9.08
C HIS A 54 1.54 6.96 -9.57
N SER A 55 0.88 7.78 -8.74
CA SER A 55 1.29 9.17 -8.54
C SER A 55 2.16 9.21 -7.29
N GLY A 56 3.46 9.46 -7.46
CA GLY A 56 4.33 10.02 -6.44
C GLY A 56 4.44 9.30 -5.09
N VAL A 57 5.50 8.49 -4.96
CA VAL A 57 6.39 8.51 -3.79
C VAL A 57 5.71 8.25 -2.43
N ALA A 58 5.68 6.98 -2.01
CA ALA A 58 6.02 6.75 -0.60
C ALA A 58 7.46 7.28 -0.47
N SER A 59 7.65 8.37 0.24
CA SER A 59 8.94 9.07 0.37
C SER A 59 9.93 8.18 1.08
N ASN A 60 10.56 7.26 0.35
CA ASN A 60 11.64 6.36 0.76
C ASN A 60 11.68 6.14 2.28
N LEU A 61 10.57 5.74 2.90
CA LEU A 61 10.55 5.51 4.34
C LEU A 61 11.29 4.21 4.57
N SER A 62 12.61 4.31 4.62
CA SER A 62 13.49 3.25 5.07
C SER A 62 13.43 3.25 6.59
N TRP A 63 13.43 2.06 7.18
CA TRP A 63 13.41 1.90 8.63
C TRP A 63 14.64 2.55 9.32
N GLU A 64 15.66 2.98 8.55
CA GLU A 64 16.78 3.77 9.08
C GLU A 64 16.44 5.22 9.42
N MET A 65 15.38 5.82 8.88
CA MET A 65 15.07 7.25 9.13
C MET A 65 14.56 7.54 10.54
N GLU A 66 13.97 6.56 11.24
CA GLU A 66 13.49 6.76 12.62
C GLU A 66 14.65 6.98 13.61
N GLN A 67 15.86 6.50 13.30
CA GLN A 67 17.02 6.64 14.20
C GLN A 67 17.70 8.01 14.13
N GLN A 68 17.50 8.79 13.07
CA GLN A 68 18.11 10.13 12.95
C GLN A 68 17.32 11.22 13.71
N LEU A 69 16.00 11.06 13.88
CA LEU A 69 15.18 12.05 14.57
C LEU A 69 15.37 12.05 16.10
N GLY A 70 15.98 10.99 16.66
CA GLY A 70 16.28 10.87 18.09
C GLY A 70 17.59 11.54 18.55
N TYR A 71 18.45 11.99 17.63
CA TYR A 71 19.78 12.51 17.98
C TYR A 71 19.96 14.03 17.81
N THR A 72 19.02 14.75 17.19
CA THR A 72 19.18 16.19 16.93
C THR A 72 18.46 17.06 17.96
N ASN A 73 18.72 16.85 19.26
CA ASN A 73 18.13 17.67 20.32
C ASN A 73 19.06 17.98 21.52
N LYS A 74 20.38 18.06 21.32
CA LYS A 74 21.29 18.60 22.37
C LYS A 74 22.51 19.31 21.78
N SER A 75 22.33 20.48 21.18
CA SER A 75 23.47 21.39 20.94
C SER A 75 23.06 22.87 20.87
N ASP A 76 22.19 23.35 21.75
CA ASP A 76 22.01 24.80 21.93
C ASP A 76 21.66 25.13 23.39
N ILE A 77 22.69 25.16 24.24
CA ILE A 77 22.74 26.10 25.37
C ILE A 77 24.12 26.74 25.32
N ALA A 78 24.23 27.81 24.54
CA ALA A 78 25.26 28.82 24.71
C ALA A 78 24.80 29.81 25.77
N ARG A 79 25.49 29.87 26.93
CA ARG A 79 26.24 31.04 27.44
C ARG A 79 26.79 30.78 28.84
#